data_AF-A0A3A8L7L8-F1
#
_entry.id   AF-A0A3A8L7L8-F1
#
_cell.length_a   1.000
_cell.length_b   1.000
_cell.length_c   1.000
_cell.angle_alpha   90.00
_cell.angle_beta   90.00
_cell.angle_gamma   90.00
#
_symmetry.space_group_name_H-M   'P 1'
#
loop_
_entity.id
_entity.type
_entity.pdbx_description
1 polymer ?
#
loop_
_entity_poly.entity_id
_entity_poly.type
_entity_poly.pdbx_seq_one_letter_code
_entity_poly.pdbx_strand_id
1 'polypeptide(L)'
;MSKRDTSSPSELVSAAQALDAELLRFEALSGQLQDAPLTSEKHLERASRTLKELADLDDALRLRVGALVQAITGVRTRQQTQADAVNTRAQELQRRTEVFKDLLTRYGGLGQSAADLNGRMQQFSALRQQESRTAEEDAQLTAVFTSLQERMAEVADEAATLAGAADADHFSDIARQADSLRQQLLSARNKLGLLHQSLSSKPA
;
A
#
# COMPACT_ATOMS: atom_id res chain seq x y z
N MET A 1 23.51 -2.85 17.90
CA MET A 1 24.79 -2.30 17.40
C MET A 1 25.22 -3.11 16.19
N SER A 2 24.63 -2.81 15.01
CA SER A 2 24.92 -3.56 13.78
C SER A 2 26.24 -3.06 13.19
N LYS A 3 27.15 -3.99 12.90
CA LYS A 3 28.43 -3.70 12.24
C LYS A 3 28.14 -3.00 10.93
N ARG A 4 28.67 -1.78 10.77
CA ARG A 4 28.71 -1.10 9.47
C ARG A 4 29.60 -1.95 8.58
N ASP A 5 28.99 -2.76 7.73
CA ASP A 5 29.66 -3.27 6.54
C ASP A 5 30.20 -2.04 5.81
N THR A 6 31.51 -1.92 5.74
CA THR A 6 32.16 -0.98 4.83
C THR A 6 31.88 -1.50 3.43
N SER A 7 30.69 -1.18 2.92
CA SER A 7 30.24 -1.56 1.60
C SER A 7 31.29 -1.13 0.58
N SER A 8 31.73 -2.08 -0.26
CA SER A 8 32.61 -1.79 -1.38
C SER A 8 32.08 -0.57 -2.16
N PRO A 9 32.97 0.34 -2.60
CA PRO A 9 32.55 1.54 -3.31
C PRO A 9 31.68 1.15 -4.51
N SER A 10 30.60 1.90 -4.73
CA SER A 10 29.70 1.63 -5.86
C SER A 10 30.46 1.66 -7.19
N GLU A 11 29.95 0.97 -8.20
CA GLU A 11 30.56 0.95 -9.54
C GLU A 11 30.81 2.35 -10.09
N LEU A 12 29.89 3.30 -9.80
CA LEU A 12 30.04 4.70 -10.17
C LEU A 12 31.23 5.35 -9.47
N VAL A 13 31.35 5.18 -8.16
CA VAL A 13 32.46 5.74 -7.37
C VAL A 13 33.79 5.14 -7.81
N SER A 14 33.83 3.81 -8.02
CA SER A 14 35.02 3.11 -8.47
C SER A 14 35.46 3.58 -9.86
N ALA A 15 34.53 3.75 -10.80
CA ALA A 15 34.82 4.24 -12.15
C ALA A 15 35.31 5.70 -12.14
N ALA A 16 34.69 6.57 -11.33
CA ALA A 16 35.10 7.96 -11.19
C ALA A 16 36.51 8.07 -10.59
N GLN A 17 36.80 7.30 -9.53
CA GLN A 17 38.13 7.27 -8.91
C GLN A 17 39.21 6.75 -9.88
N ALA A 18 38.88 5.74 -10.68
CA ALA A 18 39.81 5.20 -11.67
C ALA A 18 40.11 6.18 -12.81
N LEU A 19 39.12 6.96 -13.24
CA LEU A 19 39.32 8.03 -14.22
C LEU A 19 40.16 9.17 -13.66
N ASP A 20 39.84 9.64 -12.45
CA ASP A 20 40.54 10.72 -11.77
C ASP A 20 42.03 10.38 -11.54
N ALA A 21 42.32 9.16 -11.09
CA ALA A 21 43.70 8.70 -10.92
C ALA A 21 44.50 8.66 -12.23
N GLU A 22 43.86 8.34 -13.36
CA GLU A 22 44.51 8.31 -14.67
C GLU A 22 44.75 9.73 -15.22
N LEU A 23 43.80 10.65 -14.99
CA LEU A 23 43.94 12.06 -15.36
C LEU A 23 45.10 12.72 -14.65
N LEU A 24 45.22 12.52 -13.33
CA LEU A 24 46.33 13.06 -12.53
C LEU A 24 47.70 12.57 -13.03
N ARG A 25 47.79 11.31 -13.49
CA ARG A 25 49.04 10.78 -14.08
C ARG A 25 49.34 11.42 -15.44
N PHE A 26 48.33 11.56 -16.28
CA PHE A 26 48.47 12.20 -17.59
C PHE A 26 48.91 13.66 -17.44
N GLU A 27 48.31 14.41 -16.52
CA GLU A 27 48.67 15.80 -16.21
C GLU A 27 50.12 15.90 -15.71
N ALA A 28 50.53 15.03 -14.79
CA ALA A 28 51.89 15.02 -14.26
C ALA A 28 52.95 14.75 -15.35
N LEU A 29 52.72 13.77 -16.23
CA LEU A 29 53.65 13.46 -17.34
C LEU A 29 53.65 14.55 -18.43
N SER A 30 52.49 15.15 -18.70
CA SER A 30 52.36 16.26 -19.64
C SER A 30 53.16 17.47 -19.15
N GLY A 31 53.05 17.82 -17.86
CA GLY A 31 53.86 18.88 -17.25
C GLY A 31 55.36 18.59 -17.33
N GLN A 32 55.78 17.37 -17.00
CA GLN A 32 57.19 16.96 -17.12
C GLN A 32 57.73 17.08 -18.55
N LEU A 33 56.91 16.76 -19.56
CA LEU A 33 57.31 16.88 -20.96
C LEU A 33 57.43 18.34 -21.41
N GLN A 34 56.51 19.20 -20.96
CA GLN A 34 56.52 20.64 -21.29
C GLN A 34 57.75 21.35 -20.70
N ASP A 35 58.18 20.93 -19.51
CA ASP A 35 59.33 21.52 -18.82
C ASP A 35 60.67 20.86 -19.19
N ALA A 36 60.67 19.79 -20.00
CA ALA A 36 61.87 19.03 -20.33
C ALA A 36 62.81 19.80 -21.28
N PRO A 37 64.09 20.01 -20.92
CA PRO A 37 65.04 20.70 -21.80
C PRO A 37 65.44 19.82 -22.99
N LEU A 38 65.17 20.21 -24.24
CA LEU A 38 65.45 19.37 -25.43
C LEU A 38 66.85 19.58 -26.03
N THR A 39 67.86 19.75 -25.18
CA THR A 39 69.20 20.23 -25.56
C THR A 39 70.26 19.14 -25.73
N SER A 40 69.94 17.88 -25.43
CA SER A 40 70.87 16.75 -25.58
C SER A 40 70.17 15.51 -26.11
N GLU A 41 70.91 14.59 -26.72
CA GLU A 41 70.41 13.29 -27.17
C GLU A 41 69.67 12.54 -26.06
N LYS A 42 70.25 12.50 -24.86
CA LYS A 42 69.62 11.89 -23.67
C LYS A 42 68.30 12.58 -23.28
N HIS A 43 68.21 13.90 -23.46
CA HIS A 43 66.95 14.61 -23.20
C HIS A 43 65.88 14.27 -24.24
N LEU A 44 66.26 14.14 -25.51
CA LEU A 44 65.35 13.74 -26.59
C LEU A 44 64.86 12.30 -26.40
N GLU A 45 65.72 11.37 -26.01
CA GLU A 45 65.33 9.99 -25.67
C GLU A 45 64.33 9.93 -24.51
N ARG A 46 64.56 10.74 -23.46
CA ARG A 46 63.64 10.81 -22.32
C ARG A 46 62.30 11.40 -22.72
N ALA A 47 62.29 12.49 -23.48
CA ALA A 47 61.07 13.11 -23.99
C ALA A 47 60.28 12.15 -24.89
N SER A 48 60.96 11.39 -25.75
CA SER A 48 60.33 10.37 -26.60
C SER A 48 59.68 9.25 -25.77
N ARG A 49 60.32 8.82 -24.68
CA ARG A 49 59.73 7.84 -23.76
C ARG A 49 58.49 8.38 -23.05
N THR A 50 58.56 9.61 -22.52
CA THR A 50 57.42 10.27 -21.88
C THR A 50 56.25 10.48 -22.86
N LEU A 51 56.53 10.81 -24.12
CA LEU A 51 55.52 10.90 -25.18
C LEU A 51 54.82 9.55 -25.43
N LYS A 52 55.57 8.45 -25.42
CA LYS A 52 54.99 7.11 -25.56
C LYS A 52 54.09 6.76 -24.37
N GLU A 53 54.54 7.03 -23.15
CA GLU A 53 53.76 6.81 -21.93
C GLU A 53 52.47 7.66 -21.93
N LEU A 54 52.53 8.91 -22.42
CA LEU A 54 51.34 9.75 -22.59
C LEU A 54 50.35 9.20 -23.61
N ALA A 55 50.82 8.62 -24.71
CA ALA A 55 49.95 7.97 -25.70
C ALA A 55 49.23 6.75 -25.10
N ASP A 56 49.95 5.92 -24.35
CA ASP A 56 49.37 4.76 -23.65
C ASP A 56 48.33 5.20 -22.60
N LEU A 57 48.57 6.33 -21.92
CA LEU A 57 47.60 6.93 -20.98
C LEU A 57 46.38 7.53 -21.68
N ASP A 58 46.50 8.12 -22.87
CA ASP A 58 45.32 8.61 -23.63
C ASP A 58 44.36 7.45 -23.97
N ASP A 59 44.91 6.30 -24.39
CA ASP A 59 44.13 5.10 -24.63
C ASP A 59 43.47 4.59 -23.34
N ALA A 60 44.21 4.56 -22.23
CA ALA A 60 43.66 4.18 -20.93
C ALA A 60 42.54 5.14 -20.48
N LEU A 61 42.71 6.45 -20.65
CA LEU A 61 41.72 7.47 -20.32
C LEU A 61 40.42 7.26 -21.10
N ARG A 62 40.49 6.97 -22.41
CA ARG A 62 39.31 6.65 -23.22
C ARG A 62 38.51 5.48 -22.64
N LEU A 63 39.20 4.43 -22.20
CA LEU A 63 38.56 3.28 -21.56
C LEU A 63 37.92 3.66 -20.21
N ARG A 64 38.59 4.47 -19.39
CA ARG A 64 38.06 4.94 -18.09
C ARG A 64 36.83 5.83 -18.25
N VAL A 65 36.83 6.73 -19.23
CA VAL A 65 35.65 7.55 -19.57
C VAL A 65 34.49 6.66 -20.00
N GLY A 66 34.74 5.67 -20.86
CA GLY A 66 33.73 4.70 -21.27
C GLY A 66 33.13 3.94 -20.08
N ALA A 67 33.98 3.48 -19.15
CA ALA A 67 33.54 2.80 -17.93
C ALA A 67 32.69 3.72 -17.02
N LEU A 68 33.04 4.99 -16.87
CA LEU A 68 32.26 5.96 -16.09
C LEU A 68 30.89 6.20 -16.72
N VAL A 69 30.81 6.38 -18.04
CA VAL A 69 29.53 6.55 -18.76
C VAL A 69 28.64 5.32 -18.60
N GLN A 70 29.21 4.11 -18.68
CA GLN A 70 28.48 2.87 -18.41
C GLN A 70 27.95 2.81 -16.98
N ALA A 71 28.77 3.19 -15.99
CA ALA A 71 28.36 3.21 -14.60
C ALA A 71 27.22 4.22 -14.33
N ILE A 72 27.29 5.41 -14.92
CA ILE A 72 26.22 6.43 -14.86
C ILE A 72 24.93 5.88 -15.47
N THR A 73 25.03 5.24 -16.63
CA THR A 73 23.88 4.62 -17.31
C THR A 73 23.27 3.53 -16.44
N GLY A 74 24.09 2.68 -15.82
CA GLY A 74 23.63 1.66 -14.88
C GLY A 74 22.89 2.25 -13.66
N VAL A 75 23.40 3.33 -13.07
CA VAL A 75 22.72 4.07 -11.99
C VAL A 75 21.37 4.61 -12.45
N ARG A 76 21.31 5.24 -13.64
CA ARG A 76 20.06 5.77 -14.20
C ARG A 76 19.03 4.67 -14.44
N THR A 77 19.44 3.53 -15.03
CA THR A 77 18.54 2.39 -15.27
C THR A 77 17.99 1.83 -13.95
N ARG A 78 18.84 1.70 -12.93
CA ARG A 78 18.40 1.29 -11.58
C ARG A 78 17.40 2.29 -11.00
N GLN A 79 17.68 3.59 -11.09
CA GLN A 79 16.77 4.64 -10.62
C GLN A 79 15.41 4.56 -11.34
N GLN A 80 15.41 4.44 -12.66
CA GLN A 80 14.18 4.35 -13.45
C GLN A 80 13.36 3.11 -13.07
N THR A 81 14.01 1.95 -12.96
CA THR A 81 13.35 0.71 -12.53
C THR A 81 12.69 0.85 -11.16
N GLN A 82 13.36 1.51 -10.21
CA GLN A 82 12.78 1.77 -8.89
C GLN A 82 11.63 2.77 -8.95
N ALA A 83 11.73 3.83 -9.76
CA ALA A 83 10.67 4.79 -9.96
C ALA A 83 9.41 4.14 -10.55
N ASP A 84 9.57 3.26 -11.54
CA ASP A 84 8.46 2.53 -12.17
C ASP A 84 7.79 1.56 -11.18
N ALA A 85 8.59 0.88 -10.35
CA ALA A 85 8.08 0.01 -9.28
C ALA A 85 7.28 0.80 -8.24
N VAL A 86 7.77 1.97 -7.82
CA VAL A 86 7.07 2.87 -6.89
C VAL A 86 5.77 3.37 -7.51
N ASN A 87 5.77 3.78 -8.78
CA ASN A 87 4.56 4.24 -9.46
C ASN A 87 3.50 3.13 -9.54
N THR A 88 3.91 1.91 -9.93
CA THR A 88 3.04 0.73 -9.96
C THR A 88 2.42 0.46 -8.59
N ARG A 89 3.20 0.55 -7.52
CA ARG A 89 2.70 0.37 -6.15
C ARG A 89 1.78 1.49 -5.69
N ALA A 90 2.04 2.74 -6.11
CA ALA A 90 1.17 3.87 -5.80
C ALA A 90 -0.21 3.73 -6.46
N GLN A 91 -0.26 3.30 -7.72
CA GLN A 91 -1.52 3.04 -8.43
C GLN A 91 -2.34 1.92 -7.75
N GLU A 92 -1.67 0.84 -7.37
CA GLU A 92 -2.31 -0.24 -6.64
C GLU A 92 -2.83 0.21 -5.27
N LEU A 93 -2.06 1.01 -4.54
CA LEU A 93 -2.49 1.58 -3.26
C LEU A 93 -3.72 2.49 -3.44
N GLN A 94 -3.74 3.32 -4.48
CA GLN A 94 -4.87 4.19 -4.80
C GLN A 94 -6.13 3.35 -5.04
N ARG A 95 -6.05 2.36 -5.93
CA ARG A 95 -7.16 1.45 -6.25
C ARG A 95 -7.69 0.74 -5.00
N ARG A 96 -6.79 0.19 -4.17
CA ARG A 96 -7.19 -0.48 -2.92
C ARG A 96 -7.80 0.48 -1.91
N THR A 97 -7.34 1.72 -1.86
CA THR A 97 -7.90 2.75 -0.97
C THR A 97 -9.32 3.13 -1.37
N GLU A 98 -9.62 3.17 -2.67
CA GLU A 98 -10.96 3.43 -3.18
C GLU A 98 -11.94 2.30 -2.80
N VAL A 99 -11.53 1.04 -3.01
CA VAL A 99 -12.30 -0.14 -2.56
C VAL A 99 -12.52 -0.09 -1.04
N PHE A 100 -11.48 0.19 -0.27
CA PHE A 100 -11.57 0.30 1.19
C PHE A 100 -12.56 1.37 1.64
N LYS A 101 -12.55 2.55 0.99
CA LYS A 101 -13.48 3.64 1.28
C LYS A 101 -14.93 3.24 0.99
N ASP A 102 -15.19 2.57 -0.13
CA ASP A 102 -16.53 2.07 -0.46
C ASP A 102 -17.02 1.07 0.61
N LEU A 103 -16.18 0.10 0.97
CA LEU A 103 -16.49 -0.87 2.02
C LEU A 103 -16.80 -0.20 3.37
N LEU A 104 -16.02 0.83 3.75
CA LEU A 104 -16.26 1.59 4.98
C LEU A 104 -17.57 2.39 4.93
N THR A 105 -17.90 3.02 3.80
CA THR A 105 -19.18 3.71 3.62
C THR A 105 -20.35 2.75 3.79
N ARG A 106 -20.27 1.58 3.15
CA ARG A 106 -21.30 0.53 3.28
C ARG A 106 -21.40 0.00 4.71
N TYR A 107 -20.26 -0.24 5.36
CA TYR A 107 -20.23 -0.65 6.77
C TYR A 107 -20.86 0.40 7.71
N GLY A 108 -20.58 1.69 7.46
CA GLY A 108 -21.24 2.79 8.15
C GLY A 108 -22.76 2.80 7.96
N GLY A 109 -23.24 2.51 6.75
CA GLY A 109 -24.66 2.36 6.44
C GLY A 109 -25.34 1.23 7.22
N LEU A 110 -24.64 0.10 7.43
CA LEU A 110 -25.12 -0.98 8.31
C LEU A 110 -25.23 -0.53 9.76
N GLY A 111 -24.27 0.27 10.24
CA GLY A 111 -24.31 0.85 11.59
C GLY A 111 -25.54 1.74 11.80
N GLN A 112 -25.87 2.59 10.81
CA GLN A 112 -27.08 3.41 10.85
C GLN A 112 -28.34 2.53 10.84
N SER A 113 -28.39 1.51 9.99
CA SER A 113 -29.51 0.58 9.94
C SER A 113 -29.69 -0.20 11.25
N ALA A 114 -28.61 -0.55 11.93
CA ALA A 114 -28.66 -1.16 13.25
C ALA A 114 -29.19 -0.20 14.33
N ALA A 115 -28.84 1.09 14.26
CA ALA A 115 -29.39 2.11 15.16
C ALA A 115 -30.91 2.30 14.94
N ASP A 116 -31.35 2.35 13.68
CA ASP A 116 -32.77 2.46 13.33
C ASP A 116 -33.56 1.22 13.82
N LEU A 117 -32.98 0.02 13.65
CA LEU A 117 -33.54 -1.22 14.19
C LEU A 117 -33.69 -1.18 15.72
N ASN A 118 -32.70 -0.63 16.42
CA ASN A 118 -32.78 -0.47 17.87
C ASN A 118 -33.92 0.47 18.28
N GLY A 119 -34.12 1.58 17.56
CA GLY A 119 -35.26 2.49 17.77
C GLY A 119 -36.61 1.79 17.58
N ARG A 120 -36.77 1.02 16.49
CA ARG A 120 -37.98 0.22 16.24
C ARG A 120 -38.21 -0.85 17.31
N MET A 121 -37.14 -1.49 17.80
CA MET A 121 -37.23 -2.47 18.88
C MET A 121 -37.69 -1.85 20.20
N GLN A 122 -37.27 -0.62 20.50
CA GLN A 122 -37.76 0.14 21.66
C GLN A 122 -39.25 0.46 21.52
N GLN A 123 -39.70 0.89 20.34
CA GLN A 123 -41.13 1.14 20.06
C GLN A 123 -41.96 -0.14 20.22
N PHE A 124 -41.50 -1.27 19.67
CA PHE A 124 -42.13 -2.57 19.85
C PHE A 124 -42.23 -2.96 21.33
N SER A 125 -41.15 -2.73 22.10
CA SER A 125 -41.12 -3.02 23.54
C SER A 125 -42.09 -2.15 24.33
N ALA A 126 -42.25 -0.87 23.98
CA ALA A 126 -43.18 0.05 24.63
C ALA A 126 -44.64 -0.35 24.40
N LEU A 127 -45.03 -0.65 23.15
CA LEU A 127 -46.37 -1.13 22.81
C LEU A 127 -46.69 -2.44 23.54
N ARG A 128 -45.71 -3.35 23.64
CA ARG A 128 -45.87 -4.63 24.33
C ARG A 128 -46.11 -4.48 25.84
N GLN A 129 -45.57 -3.45 26.49
CA GLN A 129 -45.66 -3.26 27.94
C GLN A 129 -46.99 -2.66 28.41
N GLN A 130 -47.88 -2.27 27.50
CA GLN A 130 -49.20 -1.75 27.85
C GLN A 130 -50.07 -2.85 28.50
N GLU A 131 -50.57 -2.60 29.71
CA GLU A 131 -51.32 -3.56 30.54
C GLU A 131 -52.71 -3.90 29.97
N SER A 132 -53.34 -2.97 29.24
CA SER A 132 -54.59 -3.19 28.51
C SER A 132 -54.42 -2.67 27.10
N ARG A 133 -54.57 -3.57 26.11
CA ARG A 133 -54.48 -3.25 24.68
C ARG A 133 -55.84 -3.43 24.04
N THR A 134 -56.21 -2.46 23.22
CA THR A 134 -57.34 -2.53 22.30
C THR A 134 -56.98 -3.43 21.11
N ALA A 135 -57.99 -3.90 20.37
CA ALA A 135 -57.77 -4.69 19.15
C ALA A 135 -56.94 -3.93 18.09
N GLU A 136 -57.03 -2.59 18.08
CA GLU A 136 -56.26 -1.72 17.20
C GLU A 136 -54.78 -1.67 17.61
N GLU A 137 -54.47 -1.60 18.90
CA GLU A 137 -53.11 -1.65 19.43
C GLU A 137 -52.44 -3.03 19.22
N ASP A 138 -53.20 -4.12 19.29
CA ASP A 138 -52.71 -5.47 18.97
C ASP A 138 -52.40 -5.63 17.47
N ALA A 139 -53.24 -5.07 16.59
CA ALA A 139 -52.96 -5.01 15.16
C ALA A 139 -51.71 -4.18 14.87
N GLN A 140 -51.54 -3.04 15.56
CA GLN A 140 -50.35 -2.20 15.45
C GLN A 140 -49.09 -2.91 15.94
N LEU A 141 -49.15 -3.62 17.07
CA LEU A 141 -48.02 -4.40 17.58
C LEU A 141 -47.57 -5.48 16.58
N THR A 142 -48.52 -6.17 15.97
CA THR A 142 -48.26 -7.20 14.96
C THR A 142 -47.64 -6.61 13.69
N ALA A 143 -48.11 -5.43 13.26
CA ALA A 143 -47.54 -4.72 12.11
C ALA A 143 -46.09 -4.25 12.38
N VAL A 144 -45.83 -3.68 13.56
CA VAL A 144 -44.48 -3.26 13.99
C VAL A 144 -43.54 -4.47 14.08
N PHE A 145 -44.03 -5.59 14.63
CA PHE A 145 -43.27 -6.84 14.69
C PHE A 145 -42.87 -7.34 13.30
N THR A 146 -43.82 -7.41 12.37
CA THR A 146 -43.58 -7.88 11.00
C THR A 146 -42.56 -7.00 10.29
N SER A 147 -42.76 -5.67 10.36
CA SER A 147 -41.81 -4.70 9.79
C SER A 147 -40.41 -4.79 10.41
N LEU A 148 -40.32 -5.08 11.71
CA LEU A 148 -39.04 -5.26 12.39
C LEU A 148 -38.34 -6.54 11.90
N GLN A 149 -39.06 -7.66 11.74
CA GLN A 149 -38.49 -8.90 11.22
C GLN A 149 -37.98 -8.77 9.79
N GLU A 150 -38.76 -8.12 8.93
CA GLU A 150 -38.38 -7.82 7.54
C GLU A 150 -37.12 -6.97 7.51
N ARG A 151 -37.10 -5.85 8.26
CA ARG A 151 -35.91 -4.98 8.28
C ARG A 151 -34.67 -5.68 8.85
N MET A 152 -34.82 -6.52 9.87
CA MET A 152 -33.69 -7.31 10.40
C MET A 152 -33.17 -8.32 9.37
N ALA A 153 -34.03 -8.89 8.53
CA ALA A 153 -33.63 -9.77 7.43
C ALA A 153 -32.84 -9.00 6.37
N GLU A 154 -33.36 -7.86 5.92
CA GLU A 154 -32.71 -6.99 4.93
C GLU A 154 -31.30 -6.58 5.39
N VAL A 155 -31.17 -6.08 6.62
CA VAL A 155 -29.85 -5.62 7.13
C VAL A 155 -28.89 -6.80 7.32
N ALA A 156 -29.39 -8.01 7.63
CA ALA A 156 -28.55 -9.20 7.67
C ALA A 156 -28.04 -9.59 6.26
N ASP A 157 -28.87 -9.47 5.22
CA ASP A 157 -28.48 -9.74 3.84
C ASP A 157 -27.50 -8.66 3.30
N GLU A 158 -27.72 -7.40 3.64
CA GLU A 158 -26.78 -6.31 3.36
C GLU A 158 -25.41 -6.59 4.02
N ALA A 159 -25.40 -7.03 5.27
CA ALA A 159 -24.19 -7.40 6.00
C ALA A 159 -23.49 -8.63 5.40
N ALA A 160 -24.25 -9.62 4.93
CA ALA A 160 -23.71 -10.78 4.21
C ALA A 160 -23.03 -10.36 2.90
N THR A 161 -23.68 -9.48 2.14
CA THR A 161 -23.17 -8.96 0.86
C THR A 161 -21.91 -8.13 1.07
N LEU A 162 -21.85 -7.33 2.14
CA LEU A 162 -20.65 -6.60 2.51
C LEU A 162 -19.52 -7.54 2.93
N ALA A 163 -19.81 -8.55 3.75
CA ALA A 163 -18.81 -9.53 4.17
C ALA A 163 -18.19 -10.26 2.97
N GLY A 164 -19.02 -10.71 2.02
CA GLY A 164 -18.56 -11.35 0.78
C GLY A 164 -17.73 -10.43 -0.11
N ALA A 165 -18.14 -9.16 -0.27
CA ALA A 165 -17.36 -8.17 -1.03
C ALA A 165 -15.99 -7.89 -0.38
N ALA A 166 -15.97 -7.69 0.94
CA ALA A 166 -14.73 -7.47 1.68
C ALA A 166 -13.79 -8.67 1.61
N ASP A 167 -14.31 -9.91 1.66
CA ASP A 167 -13.48 -11.12 1.56
C ASP A 167 -12.89 -11.31 0.15
N ALA A 168 -13.70 -11.05 -0.89
CA ALA A 168 -13.26 -11.07 -2.28
C ALA A 168 -12.10 -10.08 -2.56
N ASP A 169 -12.12 -8.92 -1.89
CA ASP A 169 -11.06 -7.90 -1.96
C ASP A 169 -9.98 -8.02 -0.86
N HIS A 170 -10.00 -9.10 -0.08
CA HIS A 170 -9.05 -9.42 0.99
C HIS A 170 -8.97 -8.38 2.13
N PHE A 171 -10.09 -7.74 2.47
CA PHE A 171 -10.28 -6.91 3.66
C PHE A 171 -10.90 -7.73 4.80
N SER A 172 -10.12 -8.68 5.33
CA SER A 172 -10.57 -9.69 6.32
C SER A 172 -11.19 -9.09 7.58
N ASP A 173 -10.71 -7.93 8.03
CA ASP A 173 -11.24 -7.28 9.23
C ASP A 173 -12.66 -6.76 9.03
N ILE A 174 -12.94 -6.13 7.87
CA ILE A 174 -14.28 -5.68 7.51
C ILE A 174 -15.19 -6.89 7.28
N ALA A 175 -14.70 -7.92 6.58
CA ALA A 175 -15.46 -9.14 6.34
C ALA A 175 -15.92 -9.78 7.67
N ARG A 176 -15.00 -9.92 8.63
CA ARG A 176 -15.28 -10.47 9.96
C ARG A 176 -16.27 -9.60 10.74
N GLN A 177 -16.12 -8.28 10.70
CA GLN A 177 -17.02 -7.36 11.40
C GLN A 177 -18.45 -7.39 10.83
N ALA A 178 -18.58 -7.37 9.51
CA ALA A 178 -19.86 -7.45 8.83
C ALA A 178 -20.55 -8.81 9.08
N ASP A 179 -19.80 -9.92 9.02
CA ASP A 179 -20.36 -11.24 9.34
C ASP A 179 -20.79 -11.35 10.80
N SER A 180 -20.01 -10.81 11.73
CA SER A 180 -20.40 -10.76 13.14
C SER A 180 -21.72 -10.00 13.33
N LEU A 181 -21.91 -8.85 12.66
CA LEU A 181 -23.16 -8.09 12.73
C LEU A 181 -24.34 -8.90 12.16
N ARG A 182 -24.13 -9.55 11.00
CA ARG A 182 -25.13 -10.45 10.40
C ARG A 182 -25.57 -11.54 11.38
N GLN A 183 -24.62 -12.23 12.01
CA GLN A 183 -24.91 -13.29 12.97
C GLN A 183 -25.71 -12.77 14.18
N GLN A 184 -25.36 -11.58 14.68
CA GLN A 184 -26.09 -10.94 15.77
C GLN A 184 -27.54 -10.59 15.38
N LEU A 185 -27.75 -10.05 14.18
CA LEU A 185 -29.08 -9.72 13.66
C LEU A 185 -29.95 -10.97 13.49
N LEU A 186 -29.41 -12.04 12.90
CA LEU A 186 -30.14 -13.31 12.75
C LEU A 186 -30.51 -13.91 14.11
N SER A 187 -29.60 -13.90 15.07
CA SER A 187 -29.85 -14.36 16.44
C SER A 187 -30.94 -13.53 17.12
N ALA A 188 -30.87 -12.20 17.01
CA ALA A 188 -31.86 -11.30 17.57
C ALA A 188 -33.24 -11.49 16.91
N ARG A 189 -33.30 -11.69 15.59
CA ARG A 189 -34.54 -11.93 14.83
C ARG A 189 -35.22 -13.23 15.30
N ASN A 190 -34.44 -14.29 15.53
CA ASN A 190 -34.96 -15.56 16.04
C ASN A 190 -35.52 -15.39 17.46
N LYS A 191 -34.83 -14.67 18.35
CA LYS A 191 -35.33 -14.36 19.70
C LYS A 191 -36.63 -13.55 19.66
N LEU A 192 -36.70 -12.57 18.76
CA LEU A 192 -37.91 -11.76 18.56
C LEU A 192 -39.10 -12.64 18.12
N GLY A 193 -38.87 -13.58 17.19
CA GLY A 193 -39.89 -14.53 16.75
C GLY A 193 -40.45 -15.39 17.88
N LEU A 194 -39.58 -15.92 18.74
CA LEU A 194 -40.00 -16.70 19.92
C LEU A 194 -40.81 -15.86 20.92
N LEU A 195 -40.42 -14.60 21.12
CA LEU A 195 -41.16 -13.67 21.99
C LEU A 195 -42.57 -13.40 21.46
N HIS A 196 -42.73 -13.18 20.15
CA HIS A 196 -44.05 -12.97 19.55
C HIS A 196 -44.94 -14.22 19.67
N GLN A 197 -44.39 -15.40 19.39
CA GLN A 197 -45.14 -16.66 19.53
C GLN A 197 -45.67 -16.88 20.96
N SER A 198 -44.86 -16.54 21.97
CA SER A 198 -45.26 -16.64 23.39
C SER A 198 -46.41 -15.70 23.79
N LEU A 199 -46.56 -14.57 23.09
CA LEU A 199 -47.64 -13.61 23.30
C LEU A 199 -48.94 -14.08 22.64
N SER A 200 -48.84 -14.64 21.44
CA SER A 200 -50.00 -15.19 20.71
C SER A 200 -50.55 -16.46 21.35
N SER A 201 -49.77 -17.17 22.18
CA SER A 201 -50.16 -18.43 22.82
C SER A 201 -50.73 -18.29 24.25
N LYS A 202 -50.79 -17.08 24.81
CA LYS A 202 -51.32 -16.86 26.18
C LYS A 202 -52.85 -16.71 26.10
N PRO A 203 -53.67 -17.64 26.65
CA PRO A 203 -55.11 -17.48 26.68
C PRO A 203 -55.50 -16.36 27.65
N ALA A 204 -56.58 -15.65 27.31
CA ALA A 204 -57.21 -14.63 28.15
C ALA A 204 -57.64 -15.18 29.52
#